data_AF-A0A9D9VGL0-F1
#
_entry.id   AF-A0A9D9VGL0-F1
#
_cell.length_a   1.000
_cell.length_b   1.000
_cell.length_c   1.000
_cell.angle_alpha   90.00
_cell.angle_beta   90.00
_cell.angle_gamma   90.00
#
_symmetry.space_group_name_H-M   'P 1'
#
loop_
_entity.id
_entity.type
_entity.pdbx_description
1 polymer ?
#
loop_
_entity_poly.entity_id
_entity_poly.type
_entity_poly.pdbx_seq_one_letter_code
_entity_poly.pdbx_strand_id
1 'polypeptide(L)'
;MPTLASISTIAFPFKIDQQEVKQYAKDLFSPSYPQMEKMLVAFDNTEIITRNFCKPLTYYTELHTFEDQNLEYIRTSLEYAVKAIEECLLSALRLKEEITDIIFVSTTGLSTPSLDALIINNSSFAS
;
A
#
# COMPACT_ATOMS: atom_id res chain seq x y z
N MET A 1 7.96 -24.23 -19.38
CA MET A 1 8.44 -23.69 -18.08
C MET A 1 7.80 -22.32 -17.91
N PRO A 2 7.30 -21.95 -16.73
CA PRO A 2 6.78 -20.60 -16.50
C PRO A 2 7.89 -19.55 -16.60
N THR A 3 7.56 -18.37 -17.11
CA THR A 3 8.48 -17.23 -17.26
C THR A 3 7.82 -15.95 -16.76
N LEU A 4 8.62 -15.00 -16.29
CA LEU A 4 8.14 -13.68 -15.89
C LEU A 4 8.14 -12.74 -17.10
N ALA A 5 6.95 -12.35 -17.57
CA ALA A 5 6.81 -11.51 -18.76
C ALA A 5 7.11 -10.02 -18.49
N SER A 6 6.69 -9.52 -17.32
CA SER A 6 6.95 -8.14 -16.86
C SER A 6 6.82 -8.05 -15.34
N ILE A 7 7.38 -6.98 -14.77
CA ILE A 7 7.22 -6.57 -13.38
C ILE A 7 6.95 -5.07 -13.39
N SER A 8 6.02 -4.63 -12.56
CA SER A 8 5.79 -3.21 -12.26
C SER A 8 5.80 -2.99 -10.75
N THR A 9 6.04 -1.75 -10.35
CA THR A 9 5.98 -1.33 -8.94
C THR A 9 5.36 0.05 -8.86
N ILE A 10 4.65 0.32 -7.76
CA ILE A 10 4.00 1.61 -7.56
C ILE A 10 4.91 2.55 -6.76
N ALA A 11 5.20 3.71 -7.34
CA ALA A 11 5.77 4.83 -6.61
C ALA A 11 4.65 5.59 -5.88
N PHE A 12 4.52 5.35 -4.57
CA PHE A 12 3.55 6.07 -3.76
C PHE A 12 3.88 7.57 -3.65
N PRO A 13 2.88 8.45 -3.55
CA PRO A 13 3.08 9.90 -3.57
C PRO A 13 3.80 10.45 -2.33
N PHE A 14 3.77 9.75 -1.20
CA PHE A 14 4.37 10.21 0.05
C PHE A 14 5.59 9.36 0.42
N LYS A 15 6.77 9.79 -0.05
CA LYS A 15 8.05 9.21 0.32
C LYS A 15 8.70 10.05 1.40
N ILE A 16 8.82 9.51 2.61
CA ILE A 16 9.17 10.27 3.81
C ILE A 16 10.45 9.74 4.44
N ASP A 17 11.30 10.63 4.93
CA ASP A 17 12.54 10.28 5.61
C ASP A 17 12.26 9.56 6.94
N GLN A 18 13.06 8.53 7.23
CA GLN A 18 12.89 7.72 8.43
C GLN A 18 12.96 8.54 9.73
N GLN A 19 13.76 9.61 9.78
CA GLN A 19 13.86 10.50 10.93
C GLN A 19 12.61 11.38 11.08
N GLU A 20 11.98 11.77 9.97
CA GLU A 20 10.69 12.44 10.01
C GLU A 20 9.60 11.50 10.54
N VAL A 21 9.55 10.24 10.07
CA VAL A 21 8.61 9.24 10.60
C VAL A 21 8.84 9.00 12.11
N LYS A 22 10.10 8.96 12.55
CA LYS A 22 10.47 8.83 13.97
C LYS A 22 9.96 10.00 14.81
N GLN A 23 10.08 11.23 14.30
CA GLN A 23 9.58 12.42 15.00
C GLN A 23 8.05 12.41 15.10
N TYR A 24 7.34 12.06 14.03
CA TYR A 24 5.88 11.90 14.07
C TYR A 24 5.44 10.81 15.06
N ALA A 25 6.13 9.67 15.08
CA ALA A 25 5.85 8.61 16.05
C ALA A 25 6.09 9.09 17.50
N LYS A 26 7.17 9.86 17.72
CA LYS A 26 7.43 10.49 19.02
C LYS A 26 6.27 11.36 19.47
N ASP A 27 5.83 12.28 18.61
CA ASP A 27 4.79 13.25 18.96
C ASP A 27 3.43 12.57 19.18
N LEU A 28 3.10 11.55 18.37
CA LEU A 28 1.85 10.79 18.48
C LEU A 28 1.77 9.98 19.78
N PHE A 29 2.85 9.32 20.19
CA PHE A 29 2.81 8.36 21.31
C PHE A 29 3.28 8.93 22.65
N SER A 30 4.02 10.06 22.68
CA SER A 30 4.53 10.67 23.92
C SER A 30 3.44 10.93 24.98
N PRO A 31 2.22 11.40 24.65
CA PRO A 31 1.19 11.66 25.66
C PRO A 31 0.71 10.40 26.40
N SER A 32 0.74 9.25 25.72
CA SER A 32 0.11 8.01 26.20
C SER A 32 1.12 6.93 26.61
N TYR A 33 2.39 7.07 26.23
CA TYR A 33 3.41 6.06 26.46
C TYR A 33 4.72 6.68 26.97
N PRO A 34 4.92 6.81 28.30
CA PRO A 34 6.10 7.47 28.88
C PRO A 34 7.45 6.79 28.55
N GLN A 35 7.44 5.53 28.14
CA GLN A 35 8.65 4.74 27.83
C GLN A 35 8.97 4.72 26.32
N MET A 36 8.26 5.54 25.54
CA MET A 36 8.31 5.57 24.08
C MET A 36 9.73 5.81 23.54
N GLU A 37 10.56 6.60 24.22
CA GLU A 37 11.96 6.85 23.81
C GLU A 37 12.77 5.57 23.58
N LYS A 38 12.53 4.50 24.37
CA LYS A 38 13.22 3.21 24.19
C LYS A 38 12.81 2.53 22.88
N MET A 39 11.55 2.67 22.46
CA MET A 39 11.06 2.10 21.21
C MET A 39 11.55 2.87 19.99
N LEU A 40 11.78 4.18 20.10
CA LEU A 40 12.29 4.99 18.98
C LEU A 40 13.68 4.57 18.51
N VAL A 41 14.48 3.95 19.38
CA VAL A 41 15.79 3.41 19.00
C VAL A 41 15.68 2.38 17.87
N ALA A 42 14.54 1.69 17.75
CA ALA A 42 14.30 0.78 16.64
C ALA A 42 14.33 1.50 15.28
N PHE A 43 13.92 2.77 15.20
CA PHE A 43 13.90 3.52 13.94
C PHE A 43 15.32 3.74 13.39
N ASP A 44 16.30 3.93 14.27
CA ASP A 44 17.70 4.19 13.89
C ASP A 44 18.45 2.92 13.46
N ASN A 45 17.98 1.75 13.89
CA ASN A 45 18.65 0.47 13.67
C ASN A 45 18.03 -0.38 12.55
N THR A 46 17.25 0.25 11.65
CA THR A 46 16.53 -0.46 10.57
C THR A 46 17.21 -0.37 9.20
N GLU A 47 18.26 0.46 9.05
CA GLU A 47 18.85 0.85 7.74
C GLU A 47 17.84 1.49 6.76
N ILE A 48 16.61 1.79 7.22
CA ILE A 48 15.59 2.45 6.41
C ILE A 48 15.97 3.93 6.28
N ILE A 49 16.14 4.38 5.04
CA ILE A 49 16.35 5.81 4.73
C ILE A 49 15.00 6.49 4.53
N THR A 50 14.11 5.88 3.76
CA THR A 50 12.77 6.42 3.47
C THR A 50 11.71 5.34 3.53
N ARG A 51 10.50 5.73 3.93
CA ARG A 51 9.30 4.89 3.83
C ARG A 51 8.34 5.47 2.80
N ASN A 52 7.59 4.60 2.15
CA ASN A 52 6.56 4.97 1.20
C ASN A 52 5.19 4.82 1.85
N PHE A 53 4.37 5.86 1.79
CA PHE A 53 3.03 5.90 2.34
C PHE A 53 2.00 6.25 1.26
N CYS A 54 0.82 5.65 1.37
CA CYS A 54 -0.32 5.95 0.51
C CYS A 54 -0.98 7.29 0.82
N LYS A 55 -0.79 7.80 2.04
CA LYS A 55 -1.38 9.02 2.59
C LYS A 55 -0.30 9.86 3.28
N PRO A 56 -0.50 11.17 3.46
CA PRO A 56 0.46 11.99 4.21
C PRO A 56 0.54 11.51 5.67
N LEU A 57 1.66 11.79 6.36
CA LEU A 57 1.83 11.38 7.76
C LEU A 57 0.73 11.88 8.70
N THR A 58 0.15 13.06 8.42
CA THR A 58 -0.96 13.63 9.18
C THR A 58 -2.21 12.74 9.20
N TYR A 59 -2.45 11.96 8.15
CA TYR A 59 -3.56 11.00 8.12
C TYR A 59 -3.42 9.96 9.24
N TYR A 60 -2.21 9.50 9.52
CA TYR A 60 -1.96 8.44 10.52
C TYR A 60 -1.92 8.97 11.96
N THR A 61 -1.91 10.29 12.16
CA THR A 61 -2.01 10.91 13.49
C THR A 61 -3.46 11.17 13.91
N GLU A 62 -4.40 11.05 12.98
CA GLU A 62 -5.83 11.19 13.24
C GLU A 62 -6.45 9.86 13.70
N LEU A 63 -7.49 9.95 14.53
CA LEU A 63 -8.28 8.79 14.92
C LEU A 63 -9.22 8.42 13.77
N HIS A 64 -9.06 7.20 13.27
CA HIS A 64 -9.95 6.60 12.27
C HIS A 64 -10.58 5.36 12.86
N THR A 65 -11.83 5.07 12.49
CA THR A 65 -12.42 3.77 12.82
C THR A 65 -11.77 2.69 11.97
N PHE A 66 -11.91 1.43 12.40
CA PHE A 66 -11.49 0.30 11.56
C PHE A 66 -12.17 0.32 10.19
N GLU A 67 -13.45 0.71 10.14
CA GLU A 67 -14.20 0.83 8.89
C GLU A 67 -13.58 1.86 7.95
N ASP A 68 -13.27 3.07 8.46
CA ASP A 68 -12.64 4.13 7.66
C ASP A 68 -11.29 3.68 7.09
N GLN A 69 -10.45 3.06 7.94
CA GLN A 69 -9.14 2.55 7.52
C GLN A 69 -9.27 1.45 6.48
N ASN A 70 -10.23 0.55 6.64
CA ASN A 70 -10.43 -0.57 5.73
C ASN A 70 -11.04 -0.11 4.39
N LEU A 71 -11.94 0.87 4.39
CA LEU A 71 -12.45 1.50 3.17
C LEU A 71 -11.34 2.20 2.41
N GLU A 72 -10.45 2.92 3.10
CA GLU A 72 -9.30 3.57 2.49
C GLU A 72 -8.29 2.54 1.93
N TYR A 73 -8.07 1.43 2.63
CA TYR A 73 -7.27 0.31 2.15
C TYR A 73 -7.86 -0.30 0.87
N ILE A 74 -9.17 -0.60 0.83
CA ILE A 74 -9.83 -1.16 -0.36
C ILE A 74 -9.68 -0.21 -1.54
N ARG A 75 -10.01 1.06 -1.33
CA ARG A 75 -9.94 2.11 -2.37
C ARG A 75 -8.54 2.20 -2.96
N THR A 76 -7.54 2.34 -2.10
CA THR A 76 -6.16 2.59 -2.49
C THR A 76 -5.50 1.35 -3.10
N SER A 77 -5.78 0.17 -2.55
CA SER A 77 -5.24 -1.09 -3.08
C SER A 77 -5.83 -1.41 -4.45
N LEU A 78 -7.13 -1.15 -4.66
CA LEU A 78 -7.75 -1.33 -5.98
C LEU A 78 -7.13 -0.37 -7.01
N GLU A 79 -7.02 0.92 -6.67
CA GLU A 79 -6.41 1.94 -7.53
C GLU A 79 -5.00 1.53 -7.99
N TYR A 80 -4.14 1.16 -7.03
CA TYR A 80 -2.75 0.85 -7.33
C TYR A 80 -2.54 -0.54 -7.93
N ALA A 81 -3.38 -1.52 -7.61
CA ALA A 81 -3.34 -2.82 -8.27
C ALA A 81 -3.69 -2.70 -9.76
N VAL A 82 -4.76 -1.97 -10.10
CA VAL A 82 -5.14 -1.72 -11.51
C VAL A 82 -4.01 -1.02 -12.24
N LYS A 83 -3.44 0.04 -11.66
CA LYS A 83 -2.30 0.76 -12.26
C LYS A 83 -1.08 -0.14 -12.49
N ALA A 84 -0.74 -0.98 -11.52
CA ALA A 84 0.40 -1.90 -11.64
C ALA A 84 0.16 -2.94 -12.73
N ILE A 85 -1.06 -3.48 -12.83
CA ILE A 85 -1.44 -4.45 -13.86
C ILE A 85 -1.38 -3.83 -15.25
N GLU A 86 -1.91 -2.62 -15.43
CA GLU A 86 -1.85 -1.89 -16.70
C GLU A 86 -0.41 -1.64 -17.15
N GLU A 87 0.48 -1.25 -16.22
CA GLU A 87 1.91 -1.05 -16.51
C GLU A 87 2.61 -2.36 -16.90
N CYS A 88 2.27 -3.47 -16.23
CA CYS A 88 2.77 -4.80 -16.59
C CYS A 88 2.32 -5.23 -17.99
N LEU A 89 1.03 -5.05 -18.31
CA LEU A 89 0.46 -5.40 -19.61
C LEU A 89 1.09 -4.57 -20.74
N LEU A 90 1.22 -3.26 -20.52
CA LEU A 90 1.87 -2.35 -21.47
C LEU A 90 3.33 -2.75 -21.72
N SER A 91 4.08 -3.03 -20.65
CA SER A 91 5.50 -3.42 -20.74
C SER A 91 5.71 -4.77 -21.42
N ALA A 92 4.78 -5.71 -21.25
CA ALA A 92 4.82 -7.03 -21.89
C ALA A 92 4.22 -7.06 -23.29
N LEU A 93 3.64 -5.94 -23.77
CA LEU A 93 2.86 -5.84 -25.01
C LEU A 93 1.72 -6.89 -25.06
N ARG A 94 0.96 -6.98 -23.96
CA ARG A 94 -0.14 -7.94 -23.79
C ARG A 94 -1.48 -7.24 -23.60
N LEU A 95 -2.52 -7.94 -24.02
CA LEU A 95 -3.89 -7.50 -23.81
C LEU A 95 -4.44 -8.06 -22.49
N LYS A 96 -5.35 -7.32 -21.84
CA LYS A 96 -5.98 -7.74 -20.58
C LYS A 96 -6.76 -9.04 -20.75
N GLU A 97 -7.33 -9.27 -21.93
CA GLU A 97 -8.08 -10.48 -22.30
C GLU A 97 -7.20 -11.74 -22.35
N GLU A 98 -5.87 -11.60 -22.39
CA GLU A 98 -4.93 -12.73 -22.30
C GLU A 98 -4.72 -13.22 -20.85
N ILE A 99 -5.18 -12.47 -19.84
CA ILE A 99 -5.09 -12.86 -18.43
C ILE A 99 -6.20 -13.86 -18.12
N THR A 100 -5.83 -15.09 -17.77
CA THR A 100 -6.77 -16.15 -17.38
C THR A 100 -7.07 -16.18 -15.88
N ASP A 101 -6.09 -15.75 -15.06
CA ASP A 101 -6.12 -15.90 -13.61
C ASP A 101 -5.47 -14.69 -12.93
N ILE A 102 -6.01 -14.29 -11.78
CA ILE A 102 -5.43 -13.26 -10.90
C ILE A 102 -5.21 -13.87 -9.53
N ILE A 103 -4.01 -13.67 -8.98
CA ILE A 103 -3.69 -14.04 -7.60
C ILE A 103 -3.36 -12.75 -6.85
N PHE A 104 -4.23 -12.35 -5.92
CA PHE A 104 -4.02 -11.19 -5.05
C PHE A 104 -3.66 -11.64 -3.63
N VAL A 105 -2.62 -11.04 -3.04
CA VAL A 105 -2.14 -11.39 -1.69
C VAL A 105 -1.95 -10.12 -0.87
N SER A 106 -2.58 -10.06 0.31
CA SER A 106 -2.44 -8.97 1.27
C SER A 106 -2.79 -9.44 2.68
N THR A 107 -2.15 -8.84 3.69
CA THR A 107 -2.43 -9.06 5.12
C THR A 107 -2.96 -7.80 5.81
N THR A 108 -3.29 -6.74 5.06
CA THR A 108 -3.52 -5.40 5.61
C THR A 108 -4.98 -5.10 5.93
N GLY A 109 -5.90 -5.48 5.04
CA GLY A 109 -7.34 -5.25 5.21
C GLY A 109 -8.17 -6.33 4.54
N LEU A 110 -9.48 -6.21 4.65
CA LEU A 110 -10.45 -7.25 4.29
C LEU A 110 -11.58 -6.68 3.43
N SER A 111 -12.06 -7.46 2.46
CA SER A 111 -13.12 -7.03 1.56
C SER A 111 -13.98 -8.20 1.11
N THR A 112 -15.28 -7.95 0.99
CA THR A 112 -16.27 -8.84 0.38
C THR A 112 -17.15 -7.99 -0.53
N PRO A 113 -17.09 -8.14 -1.87
CA PRO A 113 -16.23 -9.07 -2.61
C PRO A 113 -14.73 -8.81 -2.42
N SER A 114 -13.89 -9.83 -2.62
CA SER A 114 -12.45 -9.75 -2.45
C SER A 114 -11.78 -8.78 -3.44
N LEU A 115 -10.54 -8.35 -3.16
CA LEU A 115 -9.88 -7.33 -4.00
C LEU A 115 -9.58 -7.81 -5.42
N ASP A 116 -9.22 -9.08 -5.61
CA ASP A 116 -9.13 -9.70 -6.94
C ASP A 116 -10.46 -9.62 -7.71
N ALA A 117 -11.60 -9.92 -7.07
CA ALA A 117 -12.91 -9.76 -7.70
C ALA A 117 -13.22 -8.29 -8.02
N LEU A 118 -12.83 -7.35 -7.16
CA LEU A 118 -12.97 -5.91 -7.44
C LEU A 118 -12.05 -5.45 -8.59
N ILE A 119 -10.83 -6.00 -8.70
CA ILE A 119 -9.91 -5.74 -9.82
C ILE A 119 -10.53 -6.23 -11.12
N ILE A 120 -11.04 -7.47 -11.15
CA ILE A 120 -11.67 -8.06 -12.33
C ILE A 120 -12.87 -7.22 -12.80
N ASN A 121 -13.68 -6.74 -11.86
CA ASN A 121 -14.88 -5.95 -12.14
C ASN A 121 -14.60 -4.46 -12.40
N ASN A 122 -13.37 -3.98 -12.21
CA ASN A 122 -13.03 -2.57 -12.43
C ASN A 122 -13.22 -2.21 -13.90
N SER A 123 -13.87 -1.10 -14.24
CA SER A 123 -14.13 -0.71 -15.64
C SER A 123 -12.89 -0.61 -16.54
N SER A 124 -11.72 -0.32 -15.95
CA SER A 124 -10.46 -0.26 -16.69
C SER A 124 -9.96 -1.66 -17.08
N PHE A 125 -10.36 -2.68 -16.30
CA PHE A 125 -10.01 -4.09 -16.50
C PHE A 125 -11.14 -4.89 -17.17
N ALA A 126 -12.39 -4.60 -16.87
CA ALA A 126 -13.57 -5.19 -17.50
C ALA A 126 -13.59 -4.81 -18.99
N SER A 127 -13.87 -5.80 -19.84
CA SER A 127 -14.00 -5.66 -21.30
C SER A 127 -15.19 -4.80 -21.70
#